data_AF-A0A1B7UQK5-F1
#
_entry.id   AF-A0A1B7UQK5-F1
#
_cell.length_a   1.000
_cell.length_b   1.000
_cell.length_c   1.000
_cell.angle_alpha   90.00
_cell.angle_beta   90.00
_cell.angle_gamma   90.00
#
_symmetry.space_group_name_H-M   'P 1'
#
loop_
_entity.id
_entity.type
_entity.pdbx_description
1 polymer ?
#
loop_
_entity_poly.entity_id
_entity_poly.type
_entity_poly.pdbx_seq_one_letter_code
_entity_poly.pdbx_strand_id
1 'polypeptide(L)'
;MPTTPPAAEIFNCLKASFDQTANNAQAQWSIDFSRQQNRLLLSVQIGPTEPLKAGSCLQSSIDADGLNTLSEFLAQVKMQMANPG
;
A
#
# COMPACT_ATOMS: atom_id res chain seq x y z
N MET A 1 -20.90 -26.32 6.19
CA MET A 1 -20.59 -25.19 5.29
C MET A 1 -19.22 -24.67 5.68
N PRO A 2 -18.27 -24.47 4.75
CA PRO A 2 -17.03 -23.77 5.10
C PRO A 2 -17.40 -22.31 5.35
N THR A 3 -17.16 -21.83 6.56
CA THR A 3 -17.36 -20.42 6.92
C THR A 3 -16.41 -19.58 6.10
N THR A 4 -16.95 -18.78 5.20
CA THR A 4 -16.21 -17.73 4.49
C THR A 4 -15.49 -16.89 5.54
N PRO A 5 -14.16 -16.72 5.46
CA PRO A 5 -13.44 -15.85 6.38
C PRO A 5 -14.11 -14.47 6.35
N PRO A 6 -14.35 -13.82 7.50
CA PRO A 6 -14.87 -12.47 7.50
C PRO A 6 -13.94 -11.63 6.62
N ALA A 7 -14.48 -11.02 5.57
CA ALA A 7 -13.73 -10.06 4.78
C ALA A 7 -13.14 -9.06 5.77
N ALA A 8 -11.81 -9.00 5.86
CA ALA A 8 -11.14 -8.09 6.78
C ALA A 8 -11.74 -6.70 6.51
N GLU A 9 -12.39 -6.10 7.51
CA GLU A 9 -12.96 -4.77 7.35
C GLU A 9 -11.79 -3.80 7.16
N ILE A 10 -11.45 -3.54 5.91
CA ILE A 10 -10.48 -2.54 5.52
C ILE A 10 -11.17 -1.19 5.63
N PHE A 11 -10.66 -0.34 6.52
CA PHE A 11 -11.10 1.04 6.66
C PHE A 11 -10.05 1.95 6.01
N ASN A 12 -10.50 3.01 5.33
CA ASN A 12 -9.64 4.10 4.81
C ASN A 12 -8.46 3.64 3.94
N CYS A 13 -8.75 3.26 2.70
CA CYS A 13 -7.73 2.95 1.71
C CYS A 13 -7.18 4.22 1.03
N LEU A 14 -5.87 4.45 1.11
CA LEU A 14 -5.19 5.34 0.17
C LEU A 14 -4.69 4.49 -1.00
N LYS A 15 -5.03 4.87 -2.24
CA LYS A 15 -4.62 4.14 -3.44
C LYS A 15 -4.14 5.09 -4.51
N ALA A 16 -3.10 4.71 -5.23
CA ALA A 16 -2.70 5.40 -6.44
C ALA A 16 -2.13 4.40 -7.47
N SER A 17 -2.16 4.83 -8.73
CA SER A 17 -1.54 4.10 -9.84
C SER A 17 -0.22 4.78 -10.19
N PHE A 18 0.73 4.02 -10.69
CA PHE A 18 1.93 4.60 -11.30
C PHE A 18 1.61 4.99 -12.74
N ASP A 19 1.98 6.21 -13.16
CA ASP A 19 1.59 6.76 -14.46
C ASP A 19 2.12 5.94 -15.64
N GLN A 20 3.33 5.40 -15.55
CA GLN A 20 3.90 4.45 -16.50
C GLN A 20 4.98 3.61 -15.80
N THR A 21 4.96 2.28 -15.97
CA THR A 21 6.16 1.46 -15.71
C THR A 21 6.86 1.20 -17.05
N ALA A 22 8.17 0.99 -17.01
CA ALA A 22 9.02 0.84 -18.21
C ALA A 22 8.58 -0.24 -19.21
N ASN A 23 7.64 -1.11 -18.85
CA ASN A 23 7.22 -2.29 -19.62
C ASN A 23 5.70 -2.42 -19.83
N ASN A 24 4.92 -1.32 -19.86
CA ASN A 24 3.45 -1.34 -19.93
C ASN A 24 2.75 -2.12 -18.81
N ALA A 25 3.44 -2.44 -17.71
CA ALA A 25 2.81 -3.04 -16.55
C ALA A 25 2.02 -1.96 -15.79
N GLN A 26 0.76 -2.22 -15.47
CA GLN A 26 0.07 -1.38 -14.50
C GLN A 26 0.61 -1.74 -13.13
N ALA A 27 1.18 -0.74 -12.46
CA ALA A 27 1.50 -0.86 -11.06
C ALA A 27 0.48 -0.04 -10.28
N GLN A 28 0.01 -0.60 -9.17
CA GLN A 28 -0.86 0.07 -8.22
C GLN A 28 -0.32 -0.16 -6.83
N TRP A 29 -0.49 0.82 -5.95
CA TRP A 29 -0.21 0.64 -4.54
C TRP A 29 -1.40 1.09 -3.70
N SER A 30 -1.57 0.42 -2.56
CA SER A 30 -2.56 0.78 -1.54
C SER A 30 -1.95 0.76 -0.15
N ILE A 31 -2.43 1.67 0.71
CA ILE A 31 -2.25 1.61 2.16
C ILE A 31 -3.63 1.49 2.78
N ASP A 32 -3.85 0.38 3.49
CA ASP A 32 -5.15 -0.06 3.96
C ASP A 32 -5.10 -0.25 5.49
N PHE A 33 -5.99 0.39 6.26
CA PHE A 33 -6.06 0.13 7.71
C PHE A 33 -6.93 -1.08 8.02
N SER A 34 -6.33 -2.11 8.60
CA SER A 34 -7.03 -3.26 9.16
C SER A 34 -7.34 -3.02 10.64
N ARG A 35 -8.60 -2.76 10.96
CA ARG A 35 -9.04 -2.58 12.36
C ARG A 35 -8.89 -3.87 13.16
N GLN A 36 -9.12 -5.03 12.53
CA GLN A 36 -8.99 -6.35 13.17
C GLN A 36 -7.56 -6.62 13.64
N GLN A 37 -6.57 -6.22 12.85
CA GLN A 37 -5.16 -6.42 13.17
C GLN A 37 -4.52 -5.20 13.83
N ASN A 38 -5.25 -4.08 13.90
CA ASN A 38 -4.77 -2.76 14.30
C ASN A 38 -3.45 -2.38 13.60
N ARG A 39 -3.41 -2.58 12.27
CA ARG A 39 -2.21 -2.41 11.44
C ARG A 39 -2.57 -1.80 10.10
N LEU A 40 -1.63 -1.09 9.48
CA LEU A 40 -1.70 -0.72 8.08
C LEU A 40 -1.11 -1.85 7.23
N LEU A 41 -1.72 -2.08 6.08
CA LEU A 41 -1.24 -3.00 5.05
C LEU A 41 -0.85 -2.15 3.84
N LEU A 42 0.44 -2.13 3.53
CA LEU A 42 0.96 -1.58 2.29
C LEU A 42 1.01 -2.71 1.26
N SER A 43 0.26 -2.58 0.18
CA SER A 43 0.29 -3.52 -0.95
C SER A 43 0.78 -2.80 -2.19
N VAL A 44 1.70 -3.42 -2.92
CA VAL A 44 2.14 -2.97 -4.25
C VAL A 44 1.92 -4.13 -5.20
N GLN A 45 1.00 -3.93 -6.14
CA GLN A 45 0.73 -4.90 -7.19
C GLN A 45 1.44 -4.45 -8.46
N ILE A 46 2.31 -5.31 -8.97
CA ILE A 46 2.99 -5.11 -10.26
C ILE A 46 2.60 -6.28 -11.14
N GLY A 47 1.84 -6.00 -12.20
CA GLY A 47 1.35 -7.05 -13.08
C GLY A 47 1.04 -6.58 -14.49
N PRO A 48 1.06 -7.49 -15.46
CA PRO A 48 0.53 -7.19 -16.79
C PRO A 48 -0.96 -6.86 -16.67
N THR A 49 -1.43 -5.99 -17.57
CA THR A 49 -2.86 -5.67 -17.73
C THR A 49 -3.69 -6.89 -18.12
N GLU A 50 -3.05 -7.95 -18.61
CA GLU A 50 -3.68 -9.19 -19.04
C GLU A 50 -3.75 -10.26 -17.93
N PRO A 51 -4.85 -11.04 -17.86
CA PRO A 51 -5.13 -11.96 -16.76
C PRO A 51 -4.24 -13.23 -16.71
N LEU A 52 -3.20 -13.33 -17.54
CA LEU A 52 -2.49 -14.59 -17.80
C LEU A 52 -1.24 -14.84 -16.92
N LYS A 53 -0.81 -13.87 -16.11
CA LYS A 53 0.26 -14.09 -15.11
C LYS A 53 -0.14 -13.51 -13.77
N ALA A 54 -0.06 -14.33 -12.72
CA ALA A 54 -0.15 -13.87 -11.35
C ALA A 54 0.90 -12.75 -11.17
N GLY A 55 0.42 -11.50 -11.08
CA GLY A 55 1.29 -10.36 -10.80
C GLY A 55 2.02 -10.58 -9.48
N SER A 56 3.21 -10.01 -9.36
CA SER A 56 3.92 -10.01 -8.08
C SER A 56 3.24 -8.99 -7.17
N CYS A 57 2.70 -9.46 -6.05
CA CYS A 57 2.16 -8.62 -4.99
C CYS A 57 3.21 -8.53 -3.88
N LEU A 58 3.77 -7.34 -3.69
CA LEU A 58 4.59 -7.04 -2.52
C LEU A 58 3.66 -6.54 -1.42
N GLN A 59 3.72 -7.15 -0.24
CA GLN A 59 2.93 -6.73 0.91
C GLN A 59 3.84 -6.48 2.09
N SER A 60 3.54 -5.42 2.82
CA SER A 60 4.17 -5.10 4.10
C SER A 60 3.07 -4.73 5.11
N SER A 61 3.29 -5.07 6.37
CA SER A 61 2.42 -4.67 7.48
C SER A 61 3.15 -3.68 8.36
N ILE A 62 2.47 -2.61 8.74
CA ILE A 62 3.00 -1.55 9.59
C ILE A 62 2.13 -1.50 10.85
N ASP A 63 2.76 -1.71 12.01
CA ASP A 63 2.11 -1.59 13.31
C ASP A 63 2.16 -0.15 13.84
N ALA A 64 1.72 0.05 15.08
CA ALA A 64 1.62 1.38 15.68
C ALA A 64 2.98 2.09 15.80
N ASP A 65 4.04 1.35 16.18
CA ASP A 65 5.39 1.92 16.31
C ASP A 65 6.00 2.23 14.93
N GLY A 66 5.80 1.32 13.96
CA GLY A 66 6.15 1.57 12.57
C GLY A 66 5.42 2.78 11.98
N LEU A 67 4.14 2.98 12.34
CA LEU A 67 3.35 4.13 11.90
C LEU A 67 3.87 5.44 12.50
N ASN A 68 4.23 5.44 13.78
CA ASN A 68 4.85 6.62 14.41
C ASN A 68 6.16 7.00 13.70
N THR A 69 7.03 6.01 13.46
CA THR A 69 8.30 6.20 12.75
C THR A 69 8.05 6.74 11.33
N LEU A 70 7.07 6.17 10.62
CA LEU A 70 6.72 6.61 9.27
C LEU A 70 6.18 8.05 9.26
N SER A 71 5.36 8.41 10.24
CA SER A 71 4.80 9.76 10.38
C SER A 71 5.90 10.81 10.55
N GLU A 72 6.87 10.56 11.43
CA GLU A 72 8.02 11.44 11.66
C GLU A 72 8.87 11.59 10.40
N PHE A 73 9.16 10.48 9.71
CA PHE A 73 9.89 10.49 8.46
C PHE A 73 9.17 11.31 7.37
N LEU A 74 7.87 11.09 7.18
CA LEU A 74 7.08 11.82 6.19
C LEU A 74 7.02 13.33 6.50
N ALA A 75 6.96 13.72 7.77
CA ALA A 75 7.04 15.11 8.17
C ALA A 75 8.39 15.75 7.78
N GLN A 76 9.51 15.04 8.00
CA GLN A 76 10.84 15.50 7.59
C GLN A 76 10.96 15.63 6.08
N VAL A 77 10.50 14.64 5.31
CA VAL A 77 10.50 14.67 3.84
C VAL A 77 9.67 15.85 3.33
N LYS A 78 8.49 16.09 3.89
CA LYS A 78 7.64 17.23 3.52
C LYS A 78 8.35 18.57 3.71
N MET A 79 9.08 18.74 4.82
CA MET A 79 9.87 19.96 5.06
C MET A 79 10.97 20.15 4.00
N GLN A 80 11.64 19.07 3.59
CA GLN A 80 12.66 19.13 2.53
C GLN A 80 12.04 19.47 1.17
N MET A 81 10.89 18.89 0.83
CA MET A 81 10.19 19.20 -0.43
C MET A 81 9.71 20.65 -0.51
N ALA A 82 9.38 21.28 0.62
CA ALA A 82 8.96 22.68 0.69
C ALA A 82 10.13 23.66 0.61
N ASN A 83 11.35 23.22 0.91
CA ASN A 83 12.59 23.99 0.81
C ASN A 83 13.57 23.30 -0.14
N PRO A 84 13.25 23.21 -1.45
CA PRO A 84 14.21 22.72 -2.43
C PRO A 84 15.35 23.74 -2.49
N GLY A 85 16.52 23.36 -1.97
CA GLY A 85 17.73 24.19 -2.04
C GLY A 85 18.07 24.59 -3.47
#